data_AF-A0A2R9ADW1-F1
#
_entry.id   AF-A0A2R9ADW1-F1
#
_cell.length_a   1.000
_cell.length_b   1.000
_cell.length_c   1.000
_cell.angle_alpha   90.00
_cell.angle_beta   90.00
_cell.angle_gamma   90.00
#
_symmetry.space_group_name_H-M   'P 1'
#
loop_
_entity.id
_entity.type
_entity.pdbx_description
1 polymer ?
#
loop_
_entity_poly.entity_id
_entity_poly.type
_entity_poly.pdbx_seq_one_letter_code
_entity_poly.pdbx_strand_id
1 'polypeptide(L)'
;MEKRLQEAQLYKEEGNQRYREGKYRDAVSRYHRALLQLRGLDPSLPSPLPNLGPQGPALTPEQENILHTTQTDCYNNLAVVK
;
A
#
# COMPACT_ATOMS: atom_id res chain seq x y z
N MET A 1 -0.48 -13.39 -0.78
CA MET A 1 0.04 -12.12 -1.35
C MET A 1 -1.09 -11.33 -1.96
N GLU A 2 -1.90 -11.94 -2.82
CA GLU A 2 -3.08 -11.31 -3.42
C GLU A 2 -4.03 -10.62 -2.43
N LYS A 3 -4.38 -11.28 -1.32
CA LYS A 3 -5.21 -10.66 -0.27
C LYS A 3 -4.63 -9.33 0.24
N ARG A 4 -3.30 -9.25 0.45
CA ARG A 4 -2.64 -8.03 0.94
C ARG A 4 -2.68 -6.91 -0.11
N LEU A 5 -2.58 -7.25 -1.40
CA LEU A 5 -2.76 -6.30 -2.50
C LEU A 5 -4.19 -5.77 -2.55
N GLN A 6 -5.18 -6.66 -2.45
CA GLN A 6 -6.60 -6.28 -2.40
C GLN A 6 -6.92 -5.40 -1.18
N GLU A 7 -6.41 -5.76 0.01
CA GLU A 7 -6.58 -4.95 1.21
C GLU A 7 -5.91 -3.57 1.07
N ALA A 8 -4.74 -3.49 0.43
CA ALA A 8 -4.09 -2.21 0.16
C ALA A 8 -4.94 -1.32 -0.77
N GLN A 9 -5.48 -1.89 -1.86
CA GLN A 9 -6.36 -1.16 -2.77
C GLN A 9 -7.65 -0.71 -2.09
N LEU A 10 -8.23 -1.54 -1.21
CA LEU A 10 -9.41 -1.15 -0.42
C LEU A 10 -9.10 0.05 0.49
N TYR A 11 -7.99 0.00 1.24
CA TYR A 11 -7.59 1.12 2.08
C TYR A 11 -7.31 2.40 1.26
N LYS A 12 -6.75 2.27 0.05
CA LYS A 12 -6.58 3.40 -0.87
C LYS A 12 -7.94 4.01 -1.24
N GLU A 13 -8.89 3.20 -1.68
CA GLU A 13 -10.24 3.63 -2.05
C GLU A 13 -10.98 4.29 -0.88
N GLU A 14 -10.89 3.71 0.32
CA GLU A 14 -11.45 4.32 1.53
C GLU A 14 -10.78 5.66 1.85
N GLY A 15 -9.46 5.79 1.65
CA GLY A 15 -8.74 7.05 1.78
C GLY A 15 -9.26 8.10 0.80
N ASN A 16 -9.45 7.72 -0.47
CA ASN A 16 -10.01 8.60 -1.51
C ASN A 16 -11.42 9.08 -1.12
N GLN A 17 -12.25 8.18 -0.59
CA GLN A 17 -13.59 8.51 -0.13
C GLN A 17 -13.54 9.51 1.04
N ARG A 18 -12.70 9.26 2.06
CA ARG A 18 -12.54 10.20 3.19
C ARG A 18 -11.98 11.55 2.77
N TYR A 19 -11.08 11.57 1.77
CA TYR A 19 -10.56 12.80 1.20
C TYR A 19 -11.66 13.65 0.55
N ARG A 20 -12.51 13.02 -0.28
CA ARG A 20 -13.66 13.67 -0.92
C ARG A 20 -14.67 14.21 0.10
N GLU A 21 -14.78 13.58 1.26
CA GLU A 21 -15.61 14.04 2.38
C GLU A 21 -14.97 15.17 3.23
N GLY A 22 -13.77 15.63 2.89
CA GLY A 22 -13.02 16.62 3.68
C GLY A 22 -12.41 16.08 4.97
N LYS A 23 -12.48 14.77 5.21
CA LYS A 23 -11.92 14.09 6.39
C LYS A 23 -10.45 13.74 6.16
N TYR A 24 -9.62 14.77 6.04
CA TYR A 24 -8.22 14.64 5.65
C TYR A 24 -7.38 13.75 6.58
N ARG A 25 -7.58 13.87 7.91
CA ARG A 25 -6.87 13.03 8.89
C ARG A 25 -7.21 11.54 8.75
N ASP A 26 -8.47 11.24 8.45
CA ASP A 26 -8.92 9.87 8.21
C ASP A 26 -8.35 9.34 6.89
N ALA A 27 -8.33 10.18 5.84
CA ALA A 27 -7.73 9.85 4.55
C ALA A 27 -6.25 9.48 4.68
N VAL A 28 -5.46 10.33 5.36
CA VAL A 28 -4.04 10.08 5.66
C VAL A 28 -3.85 8.76 6.40
N SER A 29 -4.72 8.47 7.38
CA SER A 29 -4.65 7.22 8.15
C SER A 29 -4.91 6.00 7.27
N ARG A 30 -5.85 6.09 6.32
CA ARG A 30 -6.16 5.01 5.38
C ARG A 30 -5.04 4.79 4.35
N TYR A 31 -4.48 5.85 3.76
CA TYR A 31 -3.35 5.70 2.84
C TYR A 31 -2.12 5.07 3.51
N HIS A 32 -1.82 5.42 4.77
CA HIS A 32 -0.75 4.74 5.50
C HIS A 32 -1.04 3.26 5.74
N ARG A 33 -2.29 2.89 6.07
CA ARG A 33 -2.67 1.47 6.20
C ARG A 33 -2.49 0.71 4.89
N ALA A 34 -2.82 1.33 3.75
CA ALA A 34 -2.56 0.74 2.43
C ALA A 34 -1.06 0.45 2.24
N LEU A 35 -0.19 1.42 2.52
CA LEU A 35 1.26 1.26 2.40
C LEU A 35 1.82 0.19 3.34
N LEU A 36 1.29 0.05 4.55
CA LEU A 36 1.69 -1.02 5.48
C LEU A 36 1.35 -2.42 4.97
N GLN A 37 0.22 -2.58 4.27
CA GLN A 37 -0.12 -3.85 3.64
C GLN A 37 0.90 -4.23 2.56
N LEU A 38 1.36 -3.25 1.78
CA LEU A 38 2.33 -3.44 0.68
C LEU A 38 3.78 -3.61 1.16
N ARG A 39 4.16 -3.01 2.31
CA ARG A 39 5.55 -3.03 2.81
C ARG A 39 6.17 -4.43 2.91
N GLY A 40 5.38 -5.43 3.29
CA GLY A 40 5.87 -6.81 3.42
C GLY A 40 5.82 -7.62 2.12
N LEU A 41 5.47 -7.00 1.00
CA LEU A 41 5.49 -7.56 -0.35
C LEU A 41 6.57 -6.92 -1.23
N ASP A 42 7.04 -5.72 -0.85
CA ASP A 42 8.01 -4.95 -1.61
C ASP A 42 9.42 -5.56 -1.47
N PRO A 43 10.00 -6.10 -2.56
CA PRO A 43 11.31 -6.74 -2.51
C PRO A 43 12.47 -5.74 -2.36
N SER A 44 12.23 -4.45 -2.59
CA SER A 44 13.24 -3.39 -2.44
C SER A 44 13.46 -2.97 -0.99
N LEU A 45 12.51 -3.30 -0.10
CA LEU A 45 12.59 -2.93 1.29
C LEU A 45 13.31 -4.02 2.09
N PRO A 46 14.24 -3.63 2.98
CA PRO A 46 14.90 -4.60 3.84
C PRO A 46 13.86 -5.31 4.71
N SER A 47 13.92 -6.63 4.72
CA SER A 47 13.08 -7.41 5.62
C SER A 47 13.47 -7.05 7.07
N PRO A 48 12.50 -6.74 7.94
CA PRO A 48 12.80 -6.50 9.36
C PRO A 48 13.34 -7.75 10.07
N LEU A 49 13.27 -8.91 9.39
CA LEU A 49 13.81 -10.19 9.82
C LEU A 49 14.73 -10.70 8.70
N PRO A 50 16.06 -10.45 8.78
CA PRO A 50 17.02 -10.77 7.72
C PRO A 50 17.05 -12.26 7.36
N ASN A 51 16.76 -13.14 8.33
CA ASN A 51 16.85 -14.60 8.19
C ASN A 51 15.48 -15.26 7.91
N LEU A 52 14.41 -14.47 7.84
CA LEU A 52 13.07 -14.90 7.44
C LEU A 52 12.65 -14.20 6.14
N GLY A 53 13.62 -13.96 5.25
CA GLY A 53 13.39 -13.43 3.90
C GLY A 53 12.25 -14.19 3.20
N PRO A 54 11.56 -13.56 2.23
CA PRO A 54 10.26 -14.00 1.75
C PRO A 54 10.24 -15.50 1.45
N GLN A 55 9.67 -16.29 2.35
CA GLN A 55 9.49 -17.74 2.25
C GLN A 55 8.31 -18.08 1.32
N GLY A 56 7.90 -17.15 0.46
CA GLY A 56 6.74 -17.25 -0.39
C GLY A 56 7.11 -17.06 -1.86
N PRO A 57 6.26 -17.51 -2.79
CA PRO A 57 6.46 -17.30 -4.21
C PRO A 57 6.68 -15.82 -4.53
N ALA A 58 7.57 -15.51 -5.47
CA ALA A 58 7.72 -14.14 -5.94
C ALA A 58 6.38 -13.62 -6.49
N LEU A 59 6.14 -12.30 -6.37
CA LEU A 59 4.97 -11.68 -6.99
C LEU A 59 5.01 -11.92 -8.51
N THR A 60 3.83 -12.09 -9.11
CA THR A 60 3.74 -12.07 -10.57
C THR A 60 3.96 -10.64 -11.09
N PRO A 61 4.35 -10.44 -12.36
CA PRO A 61 4.54 -9.09 -12.91
C PRO A 61 3.30 -8.19 -12.80
N GLU A 62 2.10 -8.79 -12.88
CA GLU A 62 0.84 -8.10 -12.69
C GLU A 62 0.66 -7.65 -11.23
N GLN A 63 1.02 -8.51 -10.27
CA GLN A 63 0.98 -8.19 -8.85
C GLN A 63 2.01 -7.12 -8.47
N GLU A 64 3.21 -7.15 -9.07
CA GLU A 64 4.21 -6.08 -8.92
C GLU A 64 3.68 -4.75 -9.46
N ASN A 65 3.02 -4.75 -10.62
CA ASN A 65 2.39 -3.56 -11.15
C ASN A 65 1.32 -3.00 -10.20
N ILE A 66 0.44 -3.85 -9.66
CA ILE A 66 -0.56 -3.45 -8.67
C ILE A 66 0.09 -2.86 -7.42
N LEU A 67 1.18 -3.47 -6.94
CA LEU A 67 1.93 -2.97 -5.79
C LEU A 67 2.49 -1.56 -6.08
N HIS A 68 3.21 -1.39 -7.18
CA HIS A 68 3.86 -0.12 -7.53
C HIS A 68 2.86 1.00 -7.80
N THR A 69 1.79 0.71 -8.54
CA THR A 69 0.73 1.70 -8.83
C THR A 69 0.01 2.11 -7.54
N THR A 70 -0.34 1.16 -6.67
CA THR A 70 -1.01 1.47 -5.40
C THR A 70 -0.10 2.28 -4.47
N GLN A 71 1.20 1.97 -4.40
CA GLN A 71 2.18 2.78 -3.65
C GLN A 71 2.24 4.20 -4.19
N THR A 72 2.40 4.35 -5.51
CA THR A 72 2.52 5.65 -6.18
C THR A 72 1.28 6.51 -5.92
N ASP A 73 0.09 5.94 -6.07
CA ASP A 73 -1.18 6.63 -5.77
C ASP A 73 -1.24 7.09 -4.31
N CYS A 74 -0.88 6.23 -3.36
CA CYS A 74 -0.91 6.58 -1.93
C CYS A 74 0.06 7.71 -1.61
N TYR A 75 1.29 7.69 -2.14
CA TYR A 75 2.27 8.75 -1.93
C TYR A 75 1.82 10.07 -2.56
N ASN A 76 1.28 10.04 -3.78
CA ASN A 76 0.74 11.22 -4.44
C ASN A 76 -0.41 11.83 -3.64
N ASN A 77 -1.36 11.00 -3.21
CA ASN A 77 -2.48 11.47 -2.40
C ASN A 77 -2.02 12.04 -1.06
N LEU A 78 -1.07 11.40 -0.37
CA LEU A 78 -0.48 11.92 0.87
C LEU A 78 0.23 13.27 0.66
N ALA A 79 0.89 13.46 -0.48
CA ALA A 79 1.56 14.72 -0.81
C ALA A 79 0.56 15.87 -1.04
N VAL A 80 -0.63 15.55 -1.56
CA VAL A 80 -1.71 16.53 -1.80
C VAL A 80 -2.44 16.91 -0.52
N VAL A 81 -2.56 16.02 0.47
CA VAL A 81 -3.28 16.27 1.74
C VAL A 81 -2.52 17.20 2.72
N LYS A 82 -1.41 17.80 2.28
CA LYS A 82 -0.59 18.71 3.10
C LYS A 82 -1.29 20.02 3.47
#